data_AF-A0A7X6JYK7-F1
#
_entry.id   AF-A0A7X6JYK7-F1
#
_cell.length_a   1.000
_cell.length_b   1.000
_cell.length_c   1.000
_cell.angle_alpha   90.00
_cell.angle_beta   90.00
_cell.angle_gamma   90.00
#
_symmetry.space_group_name_H-M   'P 1'
#
loop_
_entity.id
_entity.type
_entity.pdbx_description
1 polymer ?
#
loop_
_entity_poly.entity_id
_entity_poly.type
_entity_poly.pdbx_seq_one_letter_code
_entity_poly.pdbx_strand_id
1 'polypeptide(L)'
;MTAPRRIAVVGTSNTGALKYAADTIAAEFPDLAVTFYGLPGGKFAEAAVDAEGRFRPAPGDAETARLAARINGTEALDLTEIDATFVISDTLGMAQTLFLAARCDVVDWPTRRDLPLISAACFQAAMETAIADRVDLLARQFRGVAPLYAALAPYPSVAVTRTGPHRQEPYASAARAPEIGRVHTLYRAALTHALARRGITFVPQPEETVAAPFLTKPAYAVGAMDFRAEGRILDDHRHMNAAFGASLFRAFALALAATEFPTPDTKE
;
A
#
# COMPACT_ATOMS: atom_id res chain seq x y z
N MET A 1 14.90 -24.03 -19.75
CA MET A 1 13.94 -23.17 -19.05
C MET A 1 14.71 -22.42 -17.99
N THR A 2 14.60 -21.09 -17.94
CA THR A 2 15.18 -20.28 -16.86
C THR A 2 14.49 -20.62 -15.54
N ALA A 3 15.22 -20.57 -14.42
CA ALA A 3 14.59 -20.72 -13.11
C ALA A 3 13.57 -19.58 -12.90
N PRO A 4 12.45 -19.84 -12.20
CA PRO A 4 11.47 -18.79 -11.92
C PRO A 4 12.09 -17.73 -11.00
N ARG A 5 11.73 -16.48 -11.21
CA ARG A 5 12.20 -15.34 -10.41
C ARG A 5 11.55 -15.35 -9.04
N ARG A 6 12.32 -15.12 -8.00
CA ARG A 6 11.87 -15.16 -6.62
C ARG A 6 11.37 -13.80 -6.21
N ILE A 7 10.09 -13.70 -5.90
CA ILE A 7 9.41 -12.47 -5.51
C ILE A 7 8.99 -12.57 -4.04
N ALA A 8 9.34 -11.57 -3.23
CA ALA A 8 8.81 -11.43 -1.88
C ALA A 8 7.65 -10.42 -1.88
N VAL A 9 6.48 -10.82 -1.40
CA VAL A 9 5.38 -9.90 -1.08
C VAL A 9 5.32 -9.72 0.42
N VAL A 10 5.67 -8.53 0.91
CA VAL A 10 5.79 -8.22 2.34
C VAL A 10 4.80 -7.12 2.71
N GLY A 11 4.17 -7.16 3.88
CA GLY A 11 3.32 -6.02 4.25
C GLY A 11 2.49 -6.17 5.51
N THR A 12 1.48 -5.29 5.58
CA THR A 12 0.46 -5.32 6.64
C THR A 12 -0.50 -6.52 6.47
N SER A 13 -1.60 -6.55 7.24
CA SER A 13 -2.68 -7.53 7.04
C SER A 13 -3.29 -7.49 5.63
N ASN A 14 -3.13 -6.39 4.90
CA ASN A 14 -3.60 -6.25 3.52
C ASN A 14 -2.86 -7.15 2.53
N THR A 15 -1.66 -7.65 2.88
CA THR A 15 -0.99 -8.72 2.12
C THR A 15 -1.87 -9.97 1.99
N GLY A 16 -2.82 -10.16 2.91
CA GLY A 16 -3.82 -11.22 2.84
C GLY A 16 -4.54 -11.29 1.50
N ALA A 17 -4.94 -10.15 0.92
CA ALA A 17 -5.63 -10.11 -0.37
C ALA A 17 -4.81 -10.79 -1.49
N LEU A 18 -3.49 -10.57 -1.53
CA LEU A 18 -2.60 -11.20 -2.51
C LEU A 18 -2.33 -12.67 -2.17
N LYS A 19 -2.17 -13.01 -0.88
CA LYS A 19 -2.00 -14.40 -0.44
C LYS A 19 -3.20 -15.27 -0.84
N TYR A 20 -4.43 -14.75 -0.71
CA TYR A 20 -5.63 -15.46 -1.15
C TYR A 20 -5.80 -15.48 -2.67
N ALA A 21 -5.04 -14.67 -3.41
CA ALA A 21 -4.98 -14.68 -4.87
C ALA A 21 -3.84 -15.56 -5.41
N ALA A 22 -3.11 -16.29 -4.55
CA ALA A 22 -1.88 -16.99 -4.92
C ALA A 22 -2.05 -17.93 -6.12
N ASP A 23 -3.13 -18.72 -6.16
CA ASP A 23 -3.37 -19.65 -7.28
C ASP A 23 -3.60 -18.91 -8.60
N THR A 24 -4.33 -17.79 -8.57
CA THR A 24 -4.53 -16.94 -9.76
C THR A 24 -3.22 -16.30 -10.20
N ILE A 25 -2.43 -15.80 -9.25
CA ILE A 25 -1.12 -15.21 -9.51
C ILE A 25 -0.17 -16.25 -10.14
N ALA A 26 -0.10 -17.45 -9.59
CA ALA A 26 0.75 -18.52 -10.13
C ALA A 26 0.32 -18.97 -11.54
N ALA A 27 -0.99 -18.97 -11.81
CA ALA A 27 -1.51 -19.30 -13.13
C ALA A 27 -1.24 -18.21 -14.18
N GLU A 28 -1.34 -16.93 -13.81
CA GLU A 28 -1.08 -15.80 -14.71
C GLU A 28 0.42 -15.51 -14.92
N PHE A 29 1.24 -15.77 -13.90
CA PHE A 29 2.68 -15.45 -13.89
C PHE A 29 3.53 -16.67 -13.48
N PRO A 30 3.56 -17.75 -14.29
CA PRO A 30 4.22 -19.01 -13.94
C PRO A 30 5.76 -18.90 -13.86
N ASP A 31 6.34 -17.82 -14.35
CA ASP A 31 7.76 -17.49 -14.25
C ASP A 31 8.14 -16.77 -12.95
N LEU A 32 7.16 -16.45 -12.09
CA LEU A 32 7.37 -15.81 -10.80
C LEU A 32 7.07 -16.79 -9.64
N ALA A 33 8.08 -17.08 -8.83
CA ALA A 33 7.95 -17.81 -7.57
C ALA A 33 7.70 -16.83 -6.42
N VAL A 34 6.45 -16.73 -5.96
CA VAL A 34 6.02 -15.71 -4.99
C VAL A 34 5.97 -16.25 -3.56
N THR A 35 6.62 -15.55 -2.63
CA THR A 35 6.55 -15.80 -1.18
C THR A 35 5.81 -14.66 -0.49
N PHE A 36 4.82 -14.97 0.35
CA PHE A 36 4.05 -13.98 1.10
C PHE A 36 4.49 -13.93 2.57
N TYR A 37 4.73 -12.73 3.10
CA TYR A 37 5.02 -12.50 4.51
C TYR A 37 4.28 -11.27 5.04
N GLY A 38 3.32 -11.48 5.94
CA GLY A 38 2.48 -10.41 6.48
C GLY A 38 2.60 -10.26 7.99
N LEU A 39 2.48 -9.03 8.49
CA LEU A 39 2.35 -8.71 9.91
C LEU A 39 1.17 -7.75 10.13
N PRO A 40 0.54 -7.73 11.32
CA PRO A 40 -0.43 -6.67 11.65
C PRO A 40 0.21 -5.28 11.53
N GLY A 41 -0.56 -4.25 11.14
CA GLY A 41 0.00 -2.94 10.77
C GLY A 41 0.96 -2.30 11.79
N GLY A 42 0.62 -2.32 13.09
CA GLY A 42 1.52 -1.79 14.12
C GLY A 42 2.83 -2.58 14.23
N LYS A 43 2.76 -3.91 14.11
CA LYS A 43 3.91 -4.80 14.13
C LYS A 43 4.75 -4.73 12.86
N PHE A 44 4.09 -4.56 11.71
CA PHE A 44 4.77 -4.27 10.45
C PHE A 44 5.56 -2.96 10.54
N ALA A 45 5.02 -1.90 11.17
CA ALA A 45 5.70 -0.61 11.30
C ALA A 45 6.98 -0.65 12.16
N GLU A 46 7.09 -1.66 13.04
CA GLU A 46 8.25 -1.89 13.92
C GLU A 46 9.24 -2.90 13.32
N ALA A 47 8.81 -3.69 12.34
CA ALA A 47 9.64 -4.68 11.65
C ALA A 47 10.63 -4.00 10.68
N ALA A 48 11.78 -4.63 10.46
CA ALA A 48 12.81 -4.16 9.55
C ALA A 48 13.69 -5.31 9.05
N VAL A 49 14.45 -5.03 8.00
CA VAL A 49 15.54 -5.88 7.52
C VAL A 49 16.75 -5.73 8.46
N ASP A 50 17.23 -6.84 9.00
CA ASP A 50 18.43 -6.88 9.85
C ASP A 50 19.74 -6.89 9.03
N ALA A 51 20.88 -6.97 9.72
CA ALA A 51 22.20 -6.96 9.08
C ALA A 51 22.45 -8.21 8.23
N GLU A 52 21.70 -9.29 8.49
CA GLU A 52 21.74 -10.55 7.77
C GLU A 52 20.80 -10.57 6.56
N GLY A 53 20.12 -9.45 6.25
CA GLY A 53 19.23 -9.35 5.10
C GLY A 53 17.86 -9.99 5.33
N ARG A 54 17.43 -10.19 6.58
CA ARG A 54 16.16 -10.82 6.92
C ARG A 54 15.15 -9.80 7.41
N PHE A 55 13.97 -9.77 6.78
CA PHE A 55 12.84 -8.98 7.28
C PHE A 55 12.16 -9.70 8.44
N ARG A 56 12.09 -9.05 9.60
CA ARG A 56 11.62 -9.66 10.85
C ARG A 56 11.02 -8.65 11.82
N PRO A 57 10.24 -9.11 12.81
CA PRO A 57 9.81 -8.28 13.93
C PRO A 57 10.97 -7.63 14.68
N ALA A 58 10.68 -6.54 15.40
CA ALA A 58 11.65 -5.82 16.20
C ALA A 58 12.41 -6.75 17.18
N PRO A 59 13.73 -6.53 17.40
CA PRO A 59 14.49 -7.31 18.36
C PRO A 59 13.87 -7.29 19.76
N GLY A 60 13.72 -8.47 20.37
CA GLY A 60 13.11 -8.62 21.70
C GLY A 60 11.58 -8.78 21.71
N ASP A 61 10.89 -8.57 20.58
CA ASP A 61 9.44 -8.79 20.49
C ASP A 61 9.10 -10.26 20.20
N ALA A 62 9.26 -11.11 21.23
CA ALA A 62 9.00 -12.55 21.15
C ALA A 62 7.51 -12.88 20.84
N GLU A 63 6.58 -12.01 21.23
CA GLU A 63 5.16 -12.20 20.92
C GLU A 63 4.92 -12.06 19.41
N THR A 64 5.48 -11.01 18.80
CA THR A 64 5.36 -10.80 17.35
C THR A 64 6.14 -11.84 16.56
N ALA A 65 7.29 -12.31 17.04
CA ALA A 65 8.01 -13.42 16.41
C ALA A 65 7.16 -14.71 16.34
N ARG A 66 6.53 -15.10 17.46
CA ARG A 66 5.60 -16.25 17.49
C ARG A 66 4.39 -16.02 16.58
N LEU A 67 3.86 -14.79 16.55
CA LEU A 67 2.77 -14.43 15.66
C LEU A 67 3.18 -14.57 14.19
N ALA A 68 4.39 -14.11 13.83
CA ALA A 68 4.95 -14.23 12.49
C ALA A 68 5.09 -15.70 12.10
N ALA A 69 5.67 -16.55 12.96
CA ALA A 69 5.78 -17.99 12.71
C ALA A 69 4.41 -18.64 12.48
N ARG A 70 3.40 -18.29 13.27
CA ARG A 70 2.05 -18.84 13.13
C ARG A 70 1.39 -18.47 11.80
N ILE A 71 1.59 -17.23 11.33
CA ILE A 71 0.91 -16.68 10.15
C ILE A 71 1.66 -17.03 8.85
N ASN A 72 2.99 -16.94 8.89
CA ASN A 72 3.87 -17.01 7.74
C ASN A 72 4.62 -18.34 7.64
N GLY A 73 4.53 -19.21 8.67
CA GLY A 73 5.32 -20.44 8.78
C GLY A 73 6.77 -20.21 9.23
N THR A 74 7.21 -18.96 9.37
CA THR A 74 8.55 -18.57 9.78
C THR A 74 8.54 -17.25 10.57
N GLU A 75 9.48 -17.08 11.49
CA GLU A 75 9.64 -15.83 12.25
C GLU A 75 10.21 -14.69 11.41
N ALA A 76 10.96 -15.01 10.35
CA ALA A 76 11.63 -14.04 9.49
C ALA A 76 11.61 -14.50 8.02
N LEU A 77 11.63 -13.54 7.10
CA LEU A 77 11.78 -13.77 5.67
C LEU A 77 13.20 -13.37 5.24
N ASP A 78 13.92 -14.31 4.63
CA ASP A 78 15.22 -14.04 4.01
C ASP A 78 15.03 -13.33 2.67
N LEU A 79 15.59 -12.14 2.53
CA LEU A 79 15.52 -11.34 1.31
C LEU A 79 16.81 -11.40 0.47
N THR A 80 17.83 -12.15 0.90
CA THR A 80 19.14 -12.20 0.22
C THR A 80 19.11 -12.94 -1.11
N GLU A 81 18.15 -13.83 -1.31
CA GLU A 81 17.95 -14.61 -2.53
C GLU A 81 16.67 -14.20 -3.31
N ILE A 82 16.16 -13.00 -3.06
CA ILE A 82 14.94 -12.48 -3.68
C ILE A 82 15.31 -11.52 -4.81
N ASP A 83 14.74 -11.73 -6.00
CA ASP A 83 15.01 -10.92 -7.19
C ASP A 83 14.26 -9.58 -7.17
N ALA A 84 13.12 -9.51 -6.46
CA ALA A 84 12.38 -8.27 -6.22
C ALA A 84 11.48 -8.37 -4.99
N THR A 85 11.35 -7.27 -4.26
CA THR A 85 10.43 -7.17 -3.12
C THR A 85 9.28 -6.23 -3.43
N PHE A 86 8.05 -6.70 -3.25
CA PHE A 86 6.82 -5.93 -3.35
C PHE A 86 6.20 -5.71 -1.97
N VAL A 87 6.15 -4.45 -1.53
CA VAL A 87 5.65 -4.09 -0.20
C VAL A 87 4.24 -3.55 -0.26
N ILE A 88 3.32 -4.17 0.48
CA ILE A 88 2.00 -3.61 0.79
C ILE A 88 2.14 -2.79 2.07
N SER A 89 2.47 -1.51 1.88
CA SER A 89 2.76 -0.57 2.96
C SER A 89 1.49 -0.14 3.71
N ASP A 90 1.61 0.86 4.58
CA ASP A 90 0.45 1.53 5.15
C ASP A 90 -0.17 2.52 4.14
N THR A 91 -0.84 3.56 4.62
CA THR A 91 -1.44 4.59 3.76
C THR A 91 -0.50 5.80 3.51
N LEU A 92 0.79 5.73 3.85
CA LEU A 92 1.86 6.72 3.57
C LEU A 92 1.40 8.20 3.60
N GLY A 93 0.98 8.68 4.78
CA GLY A 93 0.60 10.09 5.00
C GLY A 93 -0.83 10.48 4.55
N MET A 94 -1.55 9.58 3.89
CA MET A 94 -2.90 9.84 3.36
C MET A 94 -3.89 10.30 4.42
N ALA A 95 -3.90 9.70 5.61
CA ALA A 95 -4.86 10.06 6.64
C ALA A 95 -4.74 11.54 7.05
N GLN A 96 -3.51 12.03 7.21
CA GLN A 96 -3.22 13.43 7.51
C GLN A 96 -3.69 14.35 6.37
N THR A 97 -3.39 13.99 5.12
CA THR A 97 -3.83 14.71 3.93
C THR A 97 -5.36 14.81 3.84
N LEU A 98 -6.05 13.69 4.08
CA LEU A 98 -7.51 13.63 4.02
C LEU A 98 -8.17 14.42 5.16
N PHE A 99 -7.61 14.38 6.37
CA PHE A 99 -8.08 15.25 7.47
C PHE A 99 -7.92 16.72 7.14
N LEU A 100 -6.80 17.12 6.52
CA LEU A 100 -6.58 18.50 6.12
C LEU A 100 -7.59 18.93 5.04
N ALA A 101 -7.79 18.10 4.02
CA ALA A 101 -8.78 18.34 2.96
C ALA A 101 -10.22 18.40 3.49
N ALA A 102 -10.54 17.61 4.52
CA ALA A 102 -11.84 17.60 5.16
C ALA A 102 -12.09 18.82 6.07
N ARG A 103 -11.04 19.47 6.58
CA ARG A 103 -11.14 20.50 7.63
C ARG A 103 -10.78 21.92 7.19
N CYS A 104 -10.19 22.09 6.01
CA CYS A 104 -9.78 23.40 5.54
C CYS A 104 -10.21 23.64 4.09
N ASP A 105 -10.53 24.88 3.76
CA ASP A 105 -10.64 25.32 2.38
C ASP A 105 -9.31 25.93 1.92
N VAL A 106 -8.83 25.47 0.77
CA VAL A 106 -7.58 25.97 0.20
C VAL A 106 -7.85 27.28 -0.52
N VAL A 107 -7.22 28.38 -0.09
CA VAL A 107 -7.47 29.75 -0.58
C VAL A 107 -7.41 29.86 -2.10
N ASP A 108 -6.53 29.10 -2.74
CA ASP A 108 -6.29 29.21 -4.18
C ASP A 108 -7.18 28.27 -5.02
N TRP A 109 -8.13 27.55 -4.40
CA TRP A 109 -9.03 26.63 -5.08
C TRP A 109 -10.43 27.25 -5.30
N PRO A 110 -11.16 26.84 -6.35
CA PRO A 110 -12.39 27.51 -6.75
C PRO A 110 -13.54 27.28 -5.75
N THR A 111 -13.53 26.16 -5.02
CA THR A 111 -14.63 25.80 -4.13
C THR A 111 -14.43 26.26 -2.69
N ARG A 112 -15.48 26.81 -2.08
CA ARG A 112 -15.56 27.20 -0.67
C ARG A 112 -16.70 26.47 0.03
N ARG A 113 -16.46 26.06 1.28
CA ARG A 113 -17.39 25.37 2.18
C ARG A 113 -17.57 26.10 3.52
N ASP A 114 -17.00 27.30 3.65
CA ASP A 114 -16.98 28.07 4.90
C ASP A 114 -16.21 27.36 6.04
N LEU A 115 -15.11 26.72 5.67
CA LEU A 115 -14.16 26.11 6.62
C LEU A 115 -12.96 27.04 6.85
N PRO A 116 -12.17 26.82 7.92
CA PRO A 116 -10.90 27.53 8.10
C PRO A 116 -10.03 27.50 6.83
N LEU A 117 -9.42 28.65 6.53
CA LEU A 117 -8.64 28.83 5.31
C LEU A 117 -7.18 28.37 5.49
N ILE A 118 -6.63 27.76 4.44
CA ILE A 118 -5.20 27.42 4.32
C ILE A 118 -4.71 27.81 2.91
N SER A 119 -3.49 28.30 2.76
CA SER A 119 -2.93 28.53 1.41
C SER A 119 -2.63 27.20 0.70
N ALA A 120 -2.61 27.19 -0.64
CA ALA A 120 -2.25 25.98 -1.38
C ALA A 120 -0.82 25.51 -1.06
N ALA A 121 0.12 26.45 -0.91
CA ALA A 121 1.50 26.14 -0.54
C ALA A 121 1.57 25.45 0.84
N CYS A 122 0.80 25.93 1.83
CA CYS A 122 0.77 25.32 3.16
C CYS A 122 0.10 23.94 3.14
N PHE A 123 -0.99 23.77 2.38
CA PHE A 123 -1.64 22.47 2.18
C PHE A 123 -0.66 21.44 1.58
N GLN A 124 0.03 21.83 0.50
CA GLN A 124 0.96 20.97 -0.21
C GLN A 124 2.17 20.61 0.67
N ALA A 125 2.77 21.58 1.35
CA ALA A 125 3.88 21.33 2.26
C ALA A 125 3.49 20.36 3.39
N ALA A 126 2.32 20.53 4.00
CA ALA A 126 1.83 19.63 5.05
C ALA A 126 1.61 18.19 4.54
N MET A 127 1.04 18.03 3.34
CA MET A 127 0.88 16.74 2.68
C MET A 127 2.24 16.09 2.37
N GLU A 128 3.16 16.84 1.76
CA GLU A 128 4.49 16.36 1.39
C GLU A 128 5.31 15.94 2.62
N THR A 129 5.26 16.69 3.72
CA THR A 129 5.89 16.31 4.98
C THR A 129 5.31 15.01 5.52
N ALA A 130 3.97 14.88 5.57
CA ALA A 130 3.33 13.66 6.06
C ALA A 130 3.68 12.41 5.21
N ILE A 131 3.80 12.59 3.89
CA ILE A 131 4.26 11.54 2.97
C ILE A 131 5.73 11.21 3.24
N ALA A 132 6.60 12.23 3.28
CA ALA A 132 8.05 12.06 3.43
C ALA A 132 8.39 11.30 4.72
N ASP A 133 7.77 11.64 5.84
CA ASP A 133 8.01 10.97 7.13
C ASP A 133 7.73 9.46 7.07
N ARG A 134 6.63 9.07 6.40
CA ARG A 134 6.25 7.65 6.24
C ARG A 134 7.11 6.93 5.22
N VAL A 135 7.45 7.59 4.11
CA VAL A 135 8.36 7.03 3.10
C VAL A 135 9.77 6.84 3.67
N ASP A 136 10.26 7.77 4.49
CA ASP A 136 11.55 7.65 5.16
C ASP A 136 11.57 6.51 6.16
N LEU A 137 10.46 6.27 6.86
CA LEU A 137 10.32 5.07 7.68
C LEU A 137 10.40 3.80 6.82
N LEU A 138 9.61 3.71 5.75
CA LEU A 138 9.61 2.55 4.85
C LEU A 138 11.02 2.27 4.29
N ALA A 139 11.72 3.30 3.84
CA ALA A 139 13.09 3.18 3.34
C ALA A 139 14.08 2.70 4.41
N ARG A 140 13.88 3.07 5.68
CA ARG A 140 14.68 2.51 6.79
C ARG A 140 14.35 1.04 7.04
N GLN A 141 13.09 0.63 6.96
CA GLN A 141 12.67 -0.75 7.18
C GLN A 141 13.26 -1.71 6.15
N PHE A 142 13.42 -1.26 4.90
CA PHE A 142 13.93 -2.06 3.78
C PHE A 142 15.31 -1.60 3.30
N ARG A 143 16.13 -1.05 4.20
CA ARG A 143 17.48 -0.59 3.85
C ARG A 143 18.28 -1.73 3.23
N GLY A 144 18.87 -1.48 2.06
CA GLY A 144 19.70 -2.45 1.35
C GLY A 144 18.91 -3.44 0.47
N VAL A 145 17.58 -3.37 0.45
CA VAL A 145 16.75 -4.19 -0.44
C VAL A 145 16.52 -3.44 -1.76
N ALA A 146 16.91 -4.05 -2.87
CA ALA A 146 16.61 -3.56 -4.21
C ALA A 146 16.51 -4.73 -5.21
N PRO A 147 15.63 -4.66 -6.22
CA PRO A 147 14.63 -3.61 -6.44
C PRO A 147 13.46 -3.71 -5.44
N LEU A 148 12.96 -2.54 -5.02
CA LEU A 148 11.86 -2.40 -4.07
C LEU A 148 10.67 -1.70 -4.71
N TYR A 149 9.51 -2.34 -4.62
CA TYR A 149 8.24 -1.83 -5.10
C TYR A 149 7.33 -1.60 -3.91
N ALA A 150 6.53 -0.53 -3.93
CA ALA A 150 5.59 -0.23 -2.86
C ALA A 150 4.20 0.08 -3.41
N ALA A 151 3.20 -0.61 -2.90
CA ALA A 151 1.81 -0.22 -2.97
C ALA A 151 1.34 0.28 -1.60
N LEU A 152 0.29 1.09 -1.62
CA LEU A 152 -0.42 1.47 -0.40
C LEU A 152 -1.23 0.29 0.12
N ALA A 153 -1.56 0.31 1.41
CA ALA A 153 -2.75 -0.38 1.88
C ALA A 153 -3.95 0.07 1.01
N PRO A 154 -4.84 -0.85 0.61
CA PRO A 154 -5.95 -0.54 -0.28
C PRO A 154 -6.78 0.62 0.24
N TYR A 155 -7.32 1.43 -0.67
CA TYR A 155 -8.39 2.33 -0.29
C TYR A 155 -9.56 1.53 0.30
N PRO A 156 -10.24 2.02 1.34
CA PRO A 156 -11.41 1.34 1.87
C PRO A 156 -12.55 1.34 0.84
N SER A 157 -13.51 0.44 1.00
CA SER A 157 -14.70 0.42 0.16
C SER A 157 -15.53 1.70 0.34
N VAL A 158 -16.26 2.13 -0.69
CA VAL A 158 -17.25 3.23 -0.60
C VAL A 158 -18.24 3.09 0.56
N ALA A 159 -18.47 1.87 1.08
CA ALA A 159 -19.30 1.61 2.24
C ALA A 159 -18.89 2.42 3.48
N VAL A 160 -17.59 2.75 3.65
CA VAL A 160 -17.10 3.50 4.82
C VAL A 160 -17.54 4.97 4.85
N THR A 161 -18.14 5.47 3.77
CA THR A 161 -18.66 6.85 3.70
C THR A 161 -20.08 7.01 4.25
N ARG A 162 -20.79 5.88 4.42
CA ARG A 162 -22.17 5.84 4.90
C ARG A 162 -22.20 6.08 6.40
N THR A 163 -23.26 6.71 6.89
CA THR A 163 -23.50 6.82 8.34
C THR A 163 -23.76 5.42 8.91
N GLY A 164 -23.12 5.08 10.02
CA GLY A 164 -23.28 3.78 10.68
C GLY A 164 -21.99 3.26 11.33
N PRO A 165 -22.00 2.02 11.85
CA PRO A 165 -20.89 1.44 12.60
C PRO A 165 -19.61 1.26 11.77
N HIS A 166 -19.73 1.16 10.44
CA HIS A 166 -18.58 1.02 9.53
C HIS A 166 -18.13 2.34 8.91
N ARG A 167 -18.65 3.47 9.37
CA ARG A 167 -18.17 4.79 8.93
C ARG A 167 -16.71 4.97 9.35
N GLN A 168 -15.85 5.41 8.46
CA GLN A 168 -14.43 5.59 8.78
C GLN A 168 -13.93 6.97 8.38
N GLU A 169 -13.47 7.72 9.38
CA GLU A 169 -12.70 8.94 9.16
C GLU A 169 -11.22 8.59 8.90
N PRO A 170 -10.51 9.39 8.07
CA PRO A 170 -10.96 10.62 7.42
C PRO A 170 -11.72 10.43 6.09
N TYR A 171 -11.83 9.19 5.58
CA TYR A 171 -12.40 8.90 4.27
C TYR A 171 -13.85 9.39 4.12
N ALA A 172 -14.69 9.18 5.13
CA ALA A 172 -16.09 9.58 5.09
C ALA A 172 -16.29 11.09 4.96
N SER A 173 -15.46 11.90 5.65
CA SER A 173 -15.51 13.36 5.52
C SER A 173 -14.88 13.83 4.22
N ALA A 174 -13.73 13.29 3.84
CA ALA A 174 -13.01 13.72 2.64
C ALA A 174 -13.75 13.36 1.34
N ALA A 175 -14.49 12.25 1.30
CA ALA A 175 -15.29 11.84 0.14
C ALA A 175 -16.36 12.86 -0.26
N ARG A 176 -16.73 13.78 0.63
CA ARG A 176 -17.69 14.86 0.37
C ARG A 176 -17.02 16.17 -0.06
N ALA A 177 -15.69 16.24 -0.03
CA ALA A 177 -14.96 17.44 -0.42
C ALA A 177 -15.02 17.61 -1.95
N PRO A 178 -15.49 18.75 -2.48
CA PRO A 178 -15.58 18.98 -3.93
C PRO A 178 -14.24 18.83 -4.66
N GLU A 179 -13.15 19.15 -3.97
CA GLU A 179 -11.78 19.12 -4.51
C GLU A 179 -11.07 17.78 -4.28
N ILE A 180 -11.77 16.72 -3.84
CA ILE A 180 -11.11 15.45 -3.46
C ILE A 180 -10.38 14.79 -4.64
N GLY A 181 -10.88 14.97 -5.87
CA GLY A 181 -10.17 14.51 -7.07
C GLY A 181 -8.83 15.22 -7.26
N ARG A 182 -8.78 16.54 -7.04
CA ARG A 182 -7.53 17.33 -7.08
C ARG A 182 -6.56 16.87 -5.99
N VAL A 183 -7.05 16.67 -4.76
CA VAL A 183 -6.23 16.16 -3.65
C VAL A 183 -5.62 14.80 -3.98
N HIS A 184 -6.39 13.90 -4.61
CA HIS A 184 -5.91 12.58 -5.01
C HIS A 184 -4.79 12.65 -6.04
N THR A 185 -4.93 13.50 -7.07
CA THR A 185 -3.87 13.73 -8.06
C THR A 185 -2.60 14.28 -7.42
N LEU A 186 -2.71 15.31 -6.58
CA LEU A 186 -1.57 15.92 -5.89
C LEU A 186 -0.88 14.90 -4.96
N TYR A 187 -1.66 14.14 -4.20
CA TYR A 187 -1.14 13.11 -3.31
C TYR A 187 -0.37 12.01 -4.08
N ARG A 188 -0.94 11.50 -5.18
CA ARG A 188 -0.27 10.48 -6.01
C ARG A 188 1.04 10.99 -6.60
N ALA A 189 1.07 12.23 -7.09
CA ALA A 189 2.29 12.83 -7.63
C ALA A 189 3.36 13.00 -6.55
N ALA A 190 3.00 13.58 -5.40
CA ALA A 190 3.91 13.77 -4.27
C ALA A 190 4.45 12.43 -3.73
N LEU A 191 3.58 11.43 -3.61
CA LEU A 191 3.96 10.09 -3.16
C LEU A 191 4.93 9.40 -4.13
N THR A 192 4.61 9.43 -5.44
CA THR A 192 5.46 8.86 -6.49
C THR A 192 6.85 9.48 -6.45
N HIS A 193 6.92 10.81 -6.36
CA HIS A 193 8.18 11.54 -6.26
C HIS A 193 8.95 11.20 -4.98
N ALA A 194 8.25 11.15 -3.83
CA ALA A 194 8.87 10.83 -2.55
C ALA A 194 9.49 9.43 -2.54
N LEU A 195 8.77 8.41 -3.03
CA LEU A 195 9.24 7.03 -3.15
C LEU A 195 10.42 6.91 -4.12
N ALA A 196 10.31 7.51 -5.31
CA ALA A 196 11.38 7.47 -6.32
C ALA A 196 12.69 8.05 -5.79
N ARG A 197 12.64 9.12 -5.00
CA ARG A 197 13.83 9.70 -4.34
C ARG A 197 14.53 8.76 -3.34
N ARG A 198 13.88 7.68 -2.91
CA ARG A 198 14.47 6.62 -2.06
C ARG A 198 14.76 5.33 -2.85
N GLY A 199 14.68 5.37 -4.18
CA GLY A 199 14.87 4.19 -5.02
C GLY A 199 13.73 3.18 -4.93
N ILE A 200 12.52 3.62 -4.56
CA ILE A 200 11.34 2.78 -4.42
C ILE A 200 10.37 3.07 -5.58
N THR A 201 9.97 2.02 -6.30
CA THR A 201 9.00 2.15 -7.39
C THR A 201 7.58 2.10 -6.83
N PHE A 202 6.78 3.14 -7.09
CA PHE A 202 5.38 3.16 -6.69
C PHE A 202 4.51 2.31 -7.62
N VAL A 203 3.77 1.37 -7.04
CA VAL A 203 2.73 0.58 -7.72
C VAL A 203 1.37 1.14 -7.30
N PRO A 204 0.68 1.93 -8.15
CA PRO A 204 -0.61 2.49 -7.80
C PRO A 204 -1.67 1.40 -7.69
N GLN A 205 -2.71 1.67 -6.88
CA GLN A 205 -3.91 0.85 -6.89
C GLN A 205 -4.52 0.85 -8.32
N PRO A 206 -4.85 -0.32 -8.90
CA PRO A 206 -5.33 -0.40 -10.28
C PRO A 206 -6.66 0.35 -10.49
N GLU A 207 -6.78 1.09 -11.58
CA GLU A 207 -7.93 1.97 -11.85
C GLU A 207 -9.26 1.20 -11.90
N GLU A 208 -9.24 -0.04 -12.37
CA GLU A 208 -10.43 -0.90 -12.40
C GLU A 208 -10.97 -1.21 -11.01
N THR A 209 -10.15 -1.08 -9.96
CA THR A 209 -10.57 -1.29 -8.56
C THR A 209 -11.09 -0.02 -7.90
N VAL A 210 -10.77 1.16 -8.43
CA VAL A 210 -11.09 2.46 -7.83
C VAL A 210 -12.53 2.86 -8.17
N ALA A 211 -13.32 3.19 -7.14
CA ALA A 211 -14.69 3.69 -7.32
C ALA A 211 -14.75 5.21 -7.40
N ALA A 212 -13.92 5.86 -6.60
CA ALA A 212 -13.81 7.31 -6.46
C ALA A 212 -12.43 7.62 -5.83
N PRO A 213 -11.98 8.89 -5.84
CA PRO A 213 -10.75 9.28 -5.15
C PRO A 213 -10.68 8.71 -3.73
N PHE A 214 -9.62 7.93 -3.45
CA PHE A 214 -9.39 7.25 -2.17
C PHE A 214 -10.46 6.22 -1.74
N LEU A 215 -11.24 5.65 -2.67
CA LEU A 215 -12.25 4.64 -2.39
C LEU A 215 -12.22 3.48 -3.40
N THR A 216 -12.38 2.26 -2.91
CA THR A 216 -12.42 1.02 -3.71
C THR A 216 -13.86 0.61 -4.02
N LYS A 217 -14.08 0.00 -5.19
CA LYS A 217 -15.39 -0.55 -5.59
C LYS A 217 -15.84 -1.66 -4.62
N PRO A 218 -17.13 -1.73 -4.21
CA PRO A 218 -17.62 -2.74 -3.27
C PRO A 218 -17.29 -4.19 -3.63
N ALA A 219 -17.31 -4.53 -4.92
CA ALA A 219 -17.04 -5.90 -5.40
C ALA A 219 -15.66 -6.44 -4.98
N TYR A 220 -14.71 -5.56 -4.68
CA TYR A 220 -13.37 -5.94 -4.21
C TYR A 220 -13.25 -6.05 -2.69
N ALA A 221 -14.26 -5.64 -1.92
CA ALA A 221 -14.29 -5.78 -0.46
C ALA A 221 -15.13 -6.99 0.00
N VAL A 222 -16.09 -7.44 -0.82
CA VAL A 222 -16.94 -8.58 -0.50
C VAL A 222 -16.11 -9.87 -0.44
N GLY A 223 -16.24 -10.62 0.65
CA GLY A 223 -15.50 -11.86 0.84
C GLY A 223 -14.02 -11.66 1.17
N ALA A 224 -13.64 -10.46 1.64
CA ALA A 224 -12.32 -10.26 2.24
C ALA A 224 -12.12 -11.25 3.40
N MET A 225 -10.92 -11.81 3.54
CA MET A 225 -10.61 -12.83 4.53
C MET A 225 -9.53 -12.35 5.51
N ASP A 226 -9.59 -12.83 6.75
CA ASP A 226 -8.62 -12.51 7.79
C ASP A 226 -7.34 -13.30 7.57
N PHE A 227 -6.28 -12.60 7.16
CA PHE A 227 -4.98 -13.23 6.91
C PHE A 227 -4.37 -13.96 8.13
N ARG A 228 -4.86 -13.68 9.35
CA ARG A 228 -4.42 -14.31 10.61
C ARG A 228 -5.21 -15.57 10.96
N ALA A 229 -6.37 -15.77 10.34
CA ALA A 229 -7.32 -16.83 10.66
C ALA A 229 -7.97 -17.33 9.38
N GLU A 230 -7.43 -18.44 8.85
CA GLU A 230 -7.91 -19.07 7.62
C GLU A 230 -9.43 -19.32 7.64
N GLY A 231 -10.10 -19.01 6.53
CA GLY A 231 -11.55 -19.17 6.38
C GLY A 231 -12.42 -18.10 7.07
N ARG A 232 -11.85 -17.22 7.90
CA ARG A 232 -12.62 -16.14 8.53
C ARG A 232 -12.86 -15.00 7.56
N ILE A 233 -14.13 -14.71 7.25
CA ILE A 233 -14.53 -13.53 6.46
C ILE A 233 -14.48 -12.29 7.34
N LEU A 234 -13.96 -11.19 6.79
CA LEU A 234 -13.95 -9.86 7.36
C LEU A 234 -15.01 -8.99 6.68
N ASP A 235 -15.78 -8.26 7.50
CA ASP A 235 -16.74 -7.26 7.04
C ASP A 235 -16.41 -5.89 7.65
N ASP A 236 -15.15 -5.46 7.44
CA ASP A 236 -14.66 -4.17 7.96
C ASP A 236 -14.48 -3.09 6.89
N HIS A 237 -14.74 -3.45 5.63
CA HIS A 237 -14.62 -2.59 4.44
C HIS A 237 -13.23 -1.96 4.23
N ARG A 238 -12.21 -2.44 4.96
CA ARG A 238 -10.80 -2.04 4.85
C ARG A 238 -9.98 -3.10 4.14
N HIS A 239 -10.25 -4.36 4.44
CA HIS A 239 -9.60 -5.48 3.78
C HIS A 239 -10.30 -5.79 2.45
N MET A 240 -9.50 -6.15 1.45
CA MET A 240 -9.97 -6.51 0.12
C MET A 240 -9.86 -8.01 -0.12
N ASN A 241 -10.59 -8.51 -1.09
CA ASN A 241 -10.67 -9.92 -1.46
C ASN A 241 -9.55 -10.35 -2.42
N ALA A 242 -9.54 -11.63 -2.78
CA ALA A 242 -8.55 -12.21 -3.70
C ALA A 242 -8.58 -11.56 -5.09
N ALA A 243 -9.74 -11.15 -5.61
CA ALA A 243 -9.83 -10.49 -6.92
C ALA A 243 -9.09 -9.14 -6.93
N PHE A 244 -9.11 -8.42 -5.81
CA PHE A 244 -8.29 -7.22 -5.64
C PHE A 244 -6.79 -7.57 -5.61
N GLY A 245 -6.43 -8.61 -4.86
CA GLY A 245 -5.05 -9.09 -4.77
C GLY A 245 -4.45 -9.44 -6.13
N ALA A 246 -5.20 -10.15 -6.97
CA ALA A 246 -4.79 -10.49 -8.34
C ALA A 246 -4.59 -9.25 -9.21
N SER A 247 -5.53 -8.30 -9.20
CA SER A 247 -5.43 -7.05 -9.96
C SER A 247 -4.23 -6.21 -9.51
N LEU A 248 -4.00 -6.07 -8.19
CA LEU A 248 -2.84 -5.35 -7.67
C LEU A 248 -1.51 -6.05 -8.03
N PHE A 249 -1.45 -7.38 -7.96
CA PHE A 249 -0.26 -8.13 -8.34
C PHE A 249 0.04 -7.98 -9.84
N ARG A 250 -0.99 -7.96 -10.71
CA ARG A 250 -0.82 -7.68 -12.13
C ARG A 250 -0.19 -6.30 -12.38
N ALA A 251 -0.62 -5.27 -11.65
CA ALA A 251 0.00 -3.95 -11.73
C ALA A 251 1.47 -3.97 -11.28
N PHE A 252 1.81 -4.73 -10.24
CA PHE A 252 3.19 -4.95 -9.83
C PHE A 252 4.00 -5.68 -10.91
N ALA A 253 3.49 -6.76 -11.49
CA ALA A 253 4.19 -7.52 -12.53
C ALA A 253 4.48 -6.67 -13.78
N LEU A 254 3.55 -5.79 -14.17
CA LEU A 254 3.78 -4.80 -15.24
C LEU A 254 4.89 -3.81 -14.88
N ALA A 255 4.90 -3.29 -13.65
CA ALA A 255 5.96 -2.40 -13.18
C ALA A 255 7.32 -3.11 -13.13
N LEU A 256 7.35 -4.38 -12.72
CA LEU A 256 8.54 -5.22 -12.69
C LEU A 256 9.15 -5.36 -14.09
N ALA A 257 8.33 -5.76 -15.08
CA ALA A 257 8.77 -5.91 -16.47
C ALA A 257 9.29 -4.60 -17.08
N ALA A 258 8.71 -3.46 -16.72
CA ALA A 258 9.14 -2.15 -17.22
C ALA A 258 10.54 -1.74 -16.75
N THR A 259 11.01 -2.24 -15.61
CA THR A 259 12.36 -1.93 -15.10
C THR A 259 13.47 -2.74 -15.78
N GLU A 260 13.14 -3.89 -16.38
CA GLU A 260 14.12 -4.78 -17.03
C GLU A 260 14.47 -4.34 -18.44
N PHE A 261 13.53 -3.66 -19.09
CA PHE A 261 13.69 -3.13 -20.43
C PHE A 261 13.49 -1.63 -20.39
N PRO A 262 14.43 -0.85 -19.81
CA PRO A 262 14.34 0.59 -19.86
C PRO A 262 14.24 0.99 -21.34
N THR A 263 13.12 1.60 -21.71
CA THR A 263 12.91 2.10 -23.07
C THR A 263 14.12 2.96 -23.41
N PRO A 264 14.87 2.68 -24.49
CA PRO A 264 16.06 3.46 -24.81
C PRO A 264 15.67 4.93 -24.89
N ASP A 265 16.38 5.78 -24.13
CA ASP A 265 16.16 7.23 -24.10
C ASP A 265 16.10 7.74 -25.55
N THR A 266 14.90 8.05 -26.02
CA THR A 266 14.72 8.84 -27.23
C THR A 266 15.18 10.25 -26.90
N LYS A 267 16.48 10.50 -27.10
CA LYS A 267 17.01 11.86 -27.15
C LYS A 267 16.30 12.59 -28.28
N GLU A 268 15.37 13.48 -27.93
CA GLU A 268 14.90 14.57 -28.80
C GLU A 268 15.96 15.65 -28.95
#